data_AF-A0A7K7XHN1-F1
#
_entry.id   AF-A0A7K7XHN1-F1
#
_cell.length_a   1.000
_cell.length_b   1.000
_cell.length_c   1.000
_cell.angle_alpha   90.00
_cell.angle_beta   90.00
_cell.angle_gamma   90.00
#
_symmetry.space_group_name_H-M   'P 1'
#
loop_
_entity.id
_entity.type
_entity.pdbx_description
1 polymer ?
#
loop_
_entity_poly.entity_id
_entity_poly.type
_entity_poly.pdbx_seq_one_letter_code
_entity_poly.pdbx_strand_id
1 'polypeptide(L)'
;ALSQPLDEAFSLWKQLLEKPGIPEVRSPEQTVTSLQLLASLYRLQAQPIQALESLLLLRSLCRRLGDALGRASALSQLSRTLLQLECPSQAQV
;
A
#
# COMPACT_ATOMS: atom_id res chain seq x y z
N ALA A 1 4.49 -6.35 21.08
CA ALA A 1 3.74 -7.08 20.03
C ALA A 1 4.66 -7.26 18.83
N LEU A 2 4.64 -8.42 18.16
CA LEU A 2 5.56 -8.75 17.05
C LEU A 2 5.48 -7.77 15.84
N SER A 3 4.47 -6.90 15.82
CA SER A 3 4.18 -5.94 14.75
C SER A 3 4.79 -4.54 14.93
N GLN A 4 5.41 -4.23 16.09
CA GLN A 4 5.87 -2.86 16.38
C GLN A 4 6.79 -2.23 15.32
N PRO A 5 7.83 -2.92 14.82
CA PRO A 5 8.68 -2.36 13.76
C PRO A 5 7.92 -2.15 12.44
N LEU A 6 6.91 -2.98 12.17
CA LEU A 6 6.08 -2.89 10.98
C LEU A 6 5.17 -1.66 11.04
N ASP A 7 4.54 -1.43 12.19
CA ASP A 7 3.67 -0.28 12.44
C ASP A 7 4.45 1.04 12.44
N GLU A 8 5.68 1.04 12.95
CA GLU A 8 6.59 2.18 12.87
C GLU A 8 6.97 2.48 11.42
N ALA A 9 7.39 1.47 10.65
CA ALA A 9 7.70 1.63 9.24
C ALA A 9 6.49 2.17 8.46
N PHE A 10 5.29 1.68 8.76
CA PHE A 10 4.06 2.16 8.13
C PHE A 10 3.77 3.63 8.45
N SER A 11 3.94 4.05 9.70
CA SER A 11 3.80 5.45 10.11
C SER A 11 4.76 6.36 9.34
N LEU A 12 6.04 5.95 9.23
CA LEU A 12 7.05 6.69 8.48
C LEU A 12 6.69 6.81 6.99
N TRP A 13 6.19 5.74 6.38
CA TRP A 13 5.72 5.79 4.99
C TRP A 13 4.53 6.73 4.80
N LYS A 14 3.57 6.74 5.73
CA LYS A 14 2.44 7.70 5.69
C LYS A 14 2.94 9.14 5.72
N GLN A 15 3.84 9.46 6.67
CA GLN A 15 4.41 10.80 6.81
C GLN A 15 5.19 11.22 5.56
N LEU A 16 6.01 10.33 5.01
CA LEU A 16 6.80 10.62 3.80
C LEU A 16 5.91 10.88 2.57
N LEU A 17 4.83 10.10 2.42
CA LEU A 17 3.95 10.14 1.25
C LEU A 17 2.78 11.11 1.38
N GLU A 18 2.59 11.73 2.54
CA GLU A 18 1.61 12.78 2.79
C GLU A 18 1.79 13.96 1.83
N LYS A 19 3.05 14.34 1.56
CA LYS A 19 3.37 15.42 0.63
C LYS A 19 3.04 15.01 -0.81
N PRO A 20 2.32 15.83 -1.59
CA PRO A 20 2.12 15.60 -3.01
C PRO A 20 3.46 15.70 -3.78
N GLY A 21 3.53 15.19 -5.01
CA GLY A 21 4.74 15.26 -5.87
C GLY A 21 5.39 13.90 -6.08
N ILE A 22 6.71 13.79 -6.22
CA ILE A 22 7.42 12.49 -6.13
C ILE A 22 8.27 12.56 -4.86
N PRO A 23 8.23 11.57 -3.96
CA PRO A 23 9.00 11.65 -2.71
C PRO A 23 10.50 11.66 -3.02
N GLU A 24 11.27 12.42 -2.24
CA GLU A 24 12.73 12.48 -2.34
C GLU A 24 13.36 11.24 -1.69
N VAL A 25 13.20 10.10 -2.35
CA VAL A 25 13.78 8.82 -1.97
C VAL A 25 14.92 8.45 -2.89
N ARG A 26 15.86 7.66 -2.39
CA ARG A 26 17.01 7.18 -3.16
C ARG A 26 16.60 6.39 -4.42
N SER A 27 15.56 5.56 -4.32
CA SER A 27 14.97 4.83 -5.45
C SER A 27 13.45 4.71 -5.29
N PRO A 28 12.67 5.28 -6.22
CA PRO A 28 11.23 5.09 -6.25
C PRO A 28 10.80 3.64 -6.45
N GLU A 29 11.53 2.85 -7.24
CA GLU A 29 11.22 1.45 -7.53
C GLU A 29 11.36 0.57 -6.28
N GLN A 30 12.44 0.78 -5.52
CA GLN A 30 12.63 0.10 -4.23
C GLN A 30 11.55 0.51 -3.24
N THR A 31 11.15 1.79 -3.24
CA THR A 31 10.07 2.29 -2.38
C THR A 31 8.73 1.62 -2.70
N VAL A 32 8.38 1.47 -3.99
CA VAL A 32 7.21 0.72 -4.44
C VAL A 32 7.27 -0.72 -3.94
N THR A 33 8.41 -1.38 -4.07
CA THR A 33 8.63 -2.76 -3.60
C THR A 33 8.47 -2.87 -2.08
N SER A 34 9.00 -1.92 -1.31
CA SER A 34 8.85 -1.89 0.14
C SER A 34 7.39 -1.76 0.59
N LEU A 35 6.60 -0.92 -0.09
CA LEU A 35 5.17 -0.77 0.21
C LEU A 35 4.36 -2.03 -0.15
N GLN A 36 4.73 -2.72 -1.24
CA GLN A 36 4.13 -4.02 -1.59
C GLN A 36 4.41 -5.09 -0.53
N LEU A 37 5.63 -5.12 0.01
CA LEU A 37 6.01 -6.02 1.10
C LEU A 37 5.24 -5.68 2.37
N LEU A 38 5.12 -4.40 2.72
CA LEU A 38 4.35 -3.94 3.88
C LEU A 38 2.89 -4.42 3.83
N ALA A 39 2.21 -4.22 2.69
CA ALA A 39 0.85 -4.70 2.48
C ALA A 39 0.75 -6.24 2.60
N SER A 40 1.72 -6.96 2.05
CA SER A 40 1.76 -8.43 2.11
C SER A 40 1.95 -8.95 3.53
N LEU A 41 2.82 -8.31 4.32
CA LEU A 41 3.06 -8.65 5.72
C LEU A 41 1.81 -8.42 6.57
N TYR A 42 1.12 -7.29 6.39
CA TYR A 42 -0.14 -7.03 7.09
C TYR A 42 -1.24 -8.05 6.72
N ARG A 43 -1.31 -8.48 5.46
CA ARG A 43 -2.22 -9.56 5.04
C ARG A 43 -1.89 -10.88 5.74
N LEU A 44 -0.60 -11.25 5.83
CA LEU A 44 -0.16 -12.46 6.53
C LEU A 44 -0.45 -12.41 8.04
N GLN A 45 -0.42 -11.23 8.65
CA GLN A 45 -0.79 -11.02 10.05
C GLN A 45 -2.31 -10.91 10.28
N ALA A 46 -3.13 -11.15 9.26
CA ALA A 46 -4.59 -10.97 9.32
C ALA A 46 -4.99 -9.56 9.81
N GLN A 47 -4.25 -8.53 9.37
CA GLN A 47 -4.50 -7.12 9.63
C GLN A 47 -4.98 -6.43 8.34
N PRO A 48 -6.23 -6.68 7.93
CA PRO A 48 -6.72 -6.29 6.60
C PRO A 48 -6.82 -4.78 6.40
N ILE A 49 -7.10 -4.02 7.46
CA ILE A 49 -7.23 -2.55 7.37
C ILE A 49 -5.87 -1.93 7.03
N GLN A 50 -4.82 -2.32 7.76
CA GLN A 50 -3.45 -1.85 7.50
C GLN A 50 -2.95 -2.28 6.12
N ALA A 51 -3.33 -3.47 5.66
CA ALA A 51 -3.04 -3.92 4.30
C ALA A 51 -3.70 -3.04 3.23
N LEU A 52 -4.98 -2.71 3.40
CA LEU A 52 -5.71 -1.82 2.48
C LEU A 52 -5.07 -0.43 2.43
N GLU A 53 -4.80 0.16 3.59
CA GLU A 53 -4.15 1.46 3.65
C GLU A 53 -2.75 1.45 3.00
N SER A 54 -1.97 0.39 3.20
CA SER A 54 -0.67 0.20 2.54
C SER A 54 -0.81 0.11 1.01
N LEU A 55 -1.81 -0.60 0.51
CA LEU A 55 -2.11 -0.69 -0.92
C LEU A 55 -2.61 0.65 -1.49
N LEU A 56 -3.33 1.46 -0.71
CA LEU A 56 -3.75 2.81 -1.11
C LEU A 56 -2.55 3.75 -1.23
N LEU A 57 -1.59 3.68 -0.31
CA LEU A 57 -0.32 4.41 -0.39
C LEU A 57 0.47 3.99 -1.63
N LEU A 58 0.60 2.68 -1.86
CA LEU A 58 1.25 2.12 -3.05
C LEU A 58 0.59 2.64 -4.35
N ARG A 59 -0.74 2.58 -4.44
CA ARG A 59 -1.49 3.08 -5.60
C ARG A 59 -1.21 4.57 -5.84
N SER A 60 -1.21 5.37 -4.76
CA SER A 60 -0.93 6.81 -4.85
C SER A 60 0.49 7.06 -5.37
N LEU A 61 1.48 6.32 -4.88
CA LEU A 61 2.86 6.42 -5.33
C LEU A 61 3.02 5.99 -6.80
N CYS A 62 2.50 4.83 -7.20
CA CYS A 62 2.56 4.39 -8.60
C CYS A 62 1.89 5.41 -9.54
N ARG A 63 0.77 6.04 -9.12
CA ARG A 63 0.16 7.13 -9.89
C ARG A 63 1.10 8.34 -10.04
N ARG A 64 1.78 8.74 -8.95
CA ARG A 64 2.73 9.87 -8.94
C ARG A 64 3.96 9.60 -9.83
N LEU A 65 4.39 8.34 -9.91
CA LEU A 65 5.52 7.89 -10.73
C LEU A 65 5.16 7.61 -12.19
N GLY A 66 3.88 7.66 -12.56
CA GLY A 66 3.44 7.25 -13.91
C GLY A 66 3.49 5.73 -14.15
N ASP A 67 3.68 4.93 -13.10
CA ASP A 67 3.71 3.47 -13.17
C ASP A 67 2.30 2.89 -13.29
N ALA A 68 1.84 2.70 -14.53
CA ALA A 68 0.53 2.16 -14.82
C ALA A 68 0.37 0.70 -14.38
N LEU A 69 1.42 -0.11 -14.50
CA LEU A 69 1.39 -1.54 -14.18
C LEU A 69 1.31 -1.75 -12.67
N GLY A 70 2.17 -1.07 -11.89
CA GLY A 70 2.12 -1.13 -10.44
C GLY A 70 0.80 -0.59 -9.88
N ARG A 71 0.24 0.46 -10.50
CA ARG A 71 -1.09 0.97 -10.15
C ARG A 71 -2.19 -0.05 -10.40
N ALA A 72 -2.19 -0.74 -11.54
CA ALA A 72 -3.17 -1.79 -11.85
C ALA A 72 -3.04 -3.00 -10.91
N SER A 73 -1.80 -3.38 -10.57
CA SER A 73 -1.52 -4.43 -9.59
C SER A 73 -2.05 -4.06 -8.19
N ALA A 74 -1.77 -2.84 -7.73
CA ALA A 74 -2.27 -2.35 -6.44
C ALA A 74 -3.81 -2.32 -6.38
N LEU A 75 -4.47 -1.86 -7.45
CA LEU A 75 -5.93 -1.87 -7.56
C LEU A 75 -6.49 -3.29 -7.53
N SER A 76 -5.90 -4.22 -8.29
CA SER A 76 -6.32 -5.62 -8.29
C SER A 76 -6.23 -6.26 -6.90
N GLN A 77 -5.17 -5.93 -6.15
CA GLN A 77 -4.99 -6.39 -4.78
C GLN A 77 -6.01 -5.75 -3.82
N LEU A 78 -6.29 -4.45 -3.95
CA LEU A 78 -7.33 -3.76 -3.18
C LEU A 78 -8.69 -4.42 -3.37
N SER A 79 -9.11 -4.62 -4.62
CA SER A 79 -10.40 -5.26 -4.92
C SER A 79 -10.47 -6.66 -4.32
N ARG A 80 -9.41 -7.47 -4.45
CA ARG A 80 -9.35 -8.80 -3.84
C ARG A 80 -9.51 -8.73 -2.32
N THR A 81 -8.79 -7.84 -1.65
CA THR A 81 -8.86 -7.70 -0.20
C THR A 81 -10.24 -7.21 0.27
N LEU A 82 -10.87 -6.26 -0.43
CA LEU A 82 -12.21 -5.77 -0.10
C LEU A 82 -13.29 -6.85 -0.26
N LEU A 83 -13.18 -7.69 -1.31
CA LEU A 83 -14.06 -8.84 -1.50
C LEU A 83 -13.90 -9.87 -0.37
N GLN A 84 -12.67 -10.11 0.10
CA GLN A 84 -12.39 -11.01 1.23
C GLN A 84 -12.95 -10.51 2.57
N LEU A 85 -13.18 -9.20 2.71
CA LEU A 85 -13.76 -8.58 3.90
C LEU A 85 -15.28 -8.45 3.83
N GLU A 86 -15.93 -9.10 2.85
CA GLU A 86 -17.37 -9.01 2.62
C GLU A 86 -17.84 -7.55 2.45
N CYS A 87 -16.97 -6.69 1.93
CA CYS A 87 -17.25 -5.28 1.62
C CYS A 87 -17.33 -5.05 0.09
N PRO A 88 -18.21 -5.75 -0.65
CA PRO A 88 -18.20 -5.76 -2.12
C PRO A 88 -18.57 -4.41 -2.74
N SER A 89 -19.35 -3.58 -2.05
CA SER A 89 -19.72 -2.23 -2.52
C SER A 89 -18.51 -1.30 -2.67
N GLN A 90 -17.46 -1.49 -1.87
CA GLN A 90 -16.21 -0.72 -1.95
C GLN A 90 -15.22 -1.30 -2.97
N ALA A 91 -15.45 -2.53 -3.46
CA ALA A 91 -14.56 -3.24 -4.38
C ALA A 91 -14.79 -2.92 -5.86
N GLN A 92 -15.87 -2.19 -6.18
CA GLN A 92 -16.20 -1.77 -7.55
C GLN A 92 -15.16 -0.75 -8.04
N VAL A 93 -14.45 -1.09 -9.11
CA VAL A 93 -13.41 -0.27 -9.76
C VAL A 93 -14.03 0.51 -10.91
#